data_AF-A0A7S3AWB9-F1
#
_entry.id   AF-A0A7S3AWB9-F1
#
_cell.length_a   1.000
_cell.length_b   1.000
_cell.length_c   1.000
_cell.angle_alpha   90.00
_cell.angle_beta   90.00
_cell.angle_gamma   90.00
#
_symmetry.space_group_name_H-M   'P 1'
#
loop_
_entity.id
_entity.type
_entity.pdbx_description
1 polymer ?
#
loop_
_entity_poly.entity_id
_entity_poly.type
_entity_poly.pdbx_seq_one_letter_code
_entity_poly.pdbx_strand_id
1 'polypeptide(L)'
;MASMIGKTFGNGVAGFPICATPITLVNHSLSSGATHGVLHHFWSTGAAITVDRLWVEYHIDGEATPSISFQPSHMCGLAASFLPIYMAYNHTDLYHAGAMCGRNSAVGGYFNTFPIPFGKS
;
A
#
# COMPACT_ATOMS: atom_id res chain seq x y z
N MET A 1 -21.47 -19.56 19.84
CA MET A 1 -21.15 -19.72 18.42
C MET A 1 -19.65 -19.57 18.26
N ALA A 2 -18.95 -20.54 17.66
CA ALA A 2 -17.54 -20.36 17.35
C ALA A 2 -17.41 -19.25 16.30
N SER A 3 -16.63 -18.22 16.60
CA SER A 3 -16.26 -17.20 15.62
C SER A 3 -15.50 -17.93 14.50
N MET A 4 -16.10 -18.03 13.31
CA MET A 4 -15.40 -18.53 12.14
C MET A 4 -14.33 -17.49 11.80
N ILE A 5 -13.07 -17.79 12.11
CA ILE A 5 -11.94 -16.98 11.66
C ILE A 5 -11.96 -17.01 10.12
N GLY A 6 -12.09 -15.84 9.49
CA GLY A 6 -12.06 -15.71 8.04
C GLY A 6 -10.74 -16.22 7.46
N LYS A 7 -10.78 -16.74 6.22
CA LYS A 7 -9.56 -17.18 5.52
C LYS A 7 -8.66 -15.97 5.26
N THR A 8 -7.36 -16.12 5.51
CA THR A 8 -6.35 -15.13 5.16
C THR A 8 -5.94 -15.28 3.69
N PHE A 9 -5.65 -14.16 3.03
CA PHE A 9 -5.11 -14.11 1.66
C PHE A 9 -3.96 -13.11 1.60
N GLY A 10 -3.12 -13.22 0.57
CA GLY A 10 -2.00 -12.32 0.37
C GLY A 10 -1.05 -12.85 -0.68
N ASN A 11 -0.22 -11.97 -1.21
CA ASN A 11 0.83 -12.30 -2.16
C ASN A 11 2.02 -11.35 -1.99
N GLY A 12 3.15 -11.69 -2.58
CA GLY A 12 4.34 -10.85 -2.60
C GLY A 12 5.10 -10.97 -3.92
N VAL A 13 5.77 -9.89 -4.31
CA VAL A 13 6.70 -9.89 -5.45
C VAL A 13 8.10 -9.53 -4.96
N ALA A 14 9.08 -10.34 -5.33
CA ALA A 14 10.48 -10.05 -5.05
C ALA A 14 11.16 -9.49 -6.30
N GLY A 15 12.08 -8.54 -6.12
CA GLY A 15 12.90 -8.01 -7.22
C GLY A 15 12.12 -7.27 -8.31
N PHE A 16 10.94 -6.73 -7.99
CA PHE A 16 10.15 -6.00 -8.96
C PHE A 16 10.84 -4.71 -9.42
N PRO A 17 11.03 -4.49 -10.74
CA PRO A 17 11.63 -3.27 -11.24
C PRO A 17 10.69 -2.08 -11.03
N ILE A 18 11.14 -1.09 -10.24
CA ILE A 18 10.39 0.14 -10.01
C ILE A 18 10.41 0.99 -11.30
N CYS A 19 9.28 1.63 -11.59
CA CYS A 19 8.97 2.33 -12.86
C CYS A 19 8.73 1.41 -14.08
N ALA A 20 8.50 0.11 -13.88
CA ALA A 20 7.94 -0.76 -14.90
C ALA A 20 6.41 -0.58 -15.01
N THR A 21 5.80 -1.21 -16.02
CA THR A 21 4.34 -1.29 -16.17
C THR A 21 3.70 -1.79 -14.87
N PRO A 22 2.60 -1.17 -14.40
CA PRO A 22 1.90 -1.63 -13.20
C PRO A 22 1.57 -3.12 -13.27
N ILE A 23 1.71 -3.82 -12.15
CA ILE A 23 1.34 -5.23 -12.02
C ILE A 23 0.27 -5.40 -10.94
N THR A 24 -0.61 -6.38 -11.15
CA THR A 24 -1.57 -6.79 -10.14
C THR A 24 -0.91 -7.77 -9.17
N LEU A 25 -0.71 -7.34 -7.93
CA LEU A 25 -0.16 -8.17 -6.86
C LEU A 25 -1.20 -9.13 -6.27
N VAL A 26 -2.39 -8.60 -6.03
CA VAL A 26 -3.54 -9.31 -5.46
C VAL A 26 -4.76 -8.94 -6.30
N ASN A 27 -5.53 -9.97 -6.67
CA ASN A 27 -6.87 -9.85 -7.24
C ASN A 27 -7.73 -10.88 -6.51
N HIS A 28 -8.60 -10.41 -5.61
CA HIS A 28 -9.35 -11.22 -4.68
C HIS A 28 -10.82 -10.82 -4.67
N SER A 29 -11.69 -11.81 -4.85
CA SER A 29 -13.13 -11.67 -4.60
C SER A 29 -13.51 -12.51 -3.39
N LEU A 30 -14.38 -11.97 -2.55
CA LEU A 30 -14.88 -12.73 -1.42
C LEU A 30 -15.63 -13.99 -1.87
N SER A 31 -15.43 -15.07 -1.12
CA SER A 31 -16.15 -16.32 -1.36
C SER A 31 -17.65 -16.17 -1.11
N SER A 32 -18.47 -16.95 -1.80
CA SER A 32 -19.92 -17.01 -1.54
C SER A 32 -20.23 -17.17 -0.04
N GLY A 33 -21.08 -16.29 0.49
CA GLY A 33 -21.46 -16.26 1.91
C GLY A 33 -20.55 -15.44 2.83
N ALA A 34 -19.40 -14.95 2.36
CA ALA A 34 -18.61 -13.97 3.11
C ALA A 34 -19.29 -12.60 3.03
N THR A 35 -19.39 -11.94 4.18
CA THR A 35 -20.04 -10.62 4.31
C THR A 35 -19.04 -9.47 4.39
N HIS A 36 -17.77 -9.76 4.71
CA HIS A 36 -16.72 -8.76 4.93
C HIS A 36 -15.36 -9.30 4.46
N GLY A 37 -14.58 -8.41 3.85
CA GLY A 37 -13.17 -8.59 3.50
C GLY A 37 -12.38 -7.39 3.99
N VAL A 38 -11.16 -7.61 4.46
CA VAL A 38 -10.27 -6.51 4.89
C VAL A 38 -8.86 -6.78 4.41
N LEU A 39 -8.31 -5.86 3.62
CA LEU A 39 -6.87 -5.77 3.41
C LEU A 39 -6.30 -4.97 4.58
N HIS A 40 -5.50 -5.59 5.44
CA HIS A 40 -5.04 -4.97 6.68
C HIS A 40 -3.52 -4.79 6.75
N HIS A 41 -2.77 -5.20 5.72
CA HIS A 41 -1.32 -5.11 5.75
C HIS A 41 -0.74 -5.06 4.34
N PHE A 42 0.09 -4.05 4.11
CA PHE A 42 0.98 -3.92 2.96
C PHE A 42 2.39 -3.65 3.49
N TRP A 43 3.38 -4.24 2.84
CA TRP A 43 4.79 -3.97 3.12
C TRP A 43 5.59 -3.96 1.82
N SER A 44 6.55 -3.04 1.74
CA SER A 44 7.53 -2.99 0.66
C SER A 44 8.93 -2.73 1.19
N THR A 45 9.94 -3.22 0.47
CA THR A 45 11.33 -2.90 0.74
C THR A 45 12.14 -2.70 -0.54
N GLY A 46 13.25 -1.99 -0.46
CA GLY A 46 14.19 -1.82 -1.55
C GLY A 46 15.31 -0.83 -1.25
N ALA A 47 16.10 -0.54 -2.27
CA ALA A 47 17.15 0.47 -2.19
C ALA A 47 16.57 1.87 -1.88
N ALA A 48 17.33 2.67 -1.13
CA ALA A 48 17.00 4.07 -0.84
C ALA A 48 16.67 4.81 -2.15
N ILE A 49 15.74 5.76 -2.10
CA ILE A 49 15.28 6.56 -3.26
C ILE A 49 14.49 5.73 -4.29
N THR A 50 14.86 4.47 -4.53
CA THR A 50 14.14 3.61 -5.48
C THR A 50 12.77 3.24 -4.94
N VAL A 51 12.68 2.62 -3.75
CA VAL A 51 11.39 2.22 -3.16
C VAL A 51 10.52 3.41 -2.76
N ASP A 52 11.13 4.58 -2.59
CA ASP A 52 10.42 5.84 -2.31
C ASP A 52 9.56 6.30 -3.49
N ARG A 53 9.86 5.79 -4.69
CA ARG A 53 9.15 6.08 -5.93
C ARG A 53 8.16 4.99 -6.32
N LEU A 54 8.01 3.95 -5.50
CA LEU A 54 6.98 2.94 -5.68
C LEU A 54 5.61 3.62 -5.64
N TRP A 55 4.72 3.22 -6.55
CA TRP A 55 3.34 3.64 -6.58
C TRP A 55 2.45 2.45 -6.28
N VAL A 56 1.52 2.60 -5.33
CA VAL A 56 0.61 1.55 -4.87
C VAL A 56 -0.81 2.02 -5.09
N GLU A 57 -1.61 1.15 -5.68
CA GLU A 57 -3.01 1.44 -6.04
C GLU A 57 -3.92 0.33 -5.53
N TYR A 58 -5.04 0.73 -4.92
CA TYR A 58 -6.13 -0.17 -4.55
C TYR A 58 -7.34 0.17 -5.42
N HIS A 59 -7.76 -0.81 -6.22
CA HIS A 59 -8.98 -0.77 -7.01
C HIS A 59 -10.04 -1.56 -6.26
N ILE A 60 -10.94 -0.87 -5.56
CA ILE A 60 -11.89 -1.52 -4.65
C ILE A 60 -13.16 -1.81 -5.44
N ASP A 61 -13.78 -2.96 -5.20
CA ASP A 61 -15.06 -3.40 -5.75
C ASP A 61 -15.17 -3.33 -7.29
N GLY A 62 -14.03 -3.51 -7.98
CA GLY A 62 -13.95 -3.53 -9.45
C GLY A 62 -13.88 -2.14 -10.10
N GLU A 63 -13.54 -1.11 -9.34
CA GLU A 63 -13.36 0.25 -9.85
C GLU A 63 -12.25 0.33 -10.93
N ALA A 64 -12.54 1.05 -12.03
CA ALA A 64 -11.58 1.31 -13.09
C ALA A 64 -10.52 2.36 -12.69
N THR A 65 -10.84 3.22 -11.74
CA THR A 65 -9.94 4.24 -11.18
C THR A 65 -9.63 3.85 -9.74
N PRO A 66 -8.36 3.92 -9.27
CA PRO A 66 -8.04 3.50 -7.92
C PRO A 66 -8.70 4.43 -6.88
N SER A 67 -9.41 3.83 -5.92
CA SER A 67 -9.95 4.53 -4.74
C SER A 67 -8.84 5.10 -3.84
N ILE A 68 -7.70 4.41 -3.81
CA ILE A 68 -6.53 4.79 -3.01
C ILE A 68 -5.30 4.63 -3.88
N SER A 69 -4.49 5.69 -3.97
CA SER A 69 -3.30 5.76 -4.82
C SER A 69 -2.23 6.56 -4.08
N PHE A 70 -1.06 5.96 -3.80
CA PHE A 70 -0.05 6.60 -2.95
C PHE A 70 1.38 6.10 -3.20
N GLN A 71 2.35 6.93 -2.79
CA GLN A 71 3.73 6.51 -2.59
C GLN A 71 3.94 6.15 -1.12
N PRO A 72 4.53 4.98 -0.79
CA PRO A 72 4.73 4.58 0.60
C PRO A 72 5.55 5.57 1.43
N SER A 73 6.56 6.20 0.82
CA SER A 73 7.38 7.25 1.43
C SER A 73 6.54 8.47 1.84
N HIS A 74 5.59 8.89 1.00
CA HIS A 74 4.70 10.01 1.26
C HIS A 74 3.67 9.68 2.34
N MET A 75 3.08 8.49 2.24
CA MET A 75 2.15 7.93 3.22
C MET A 75 2.79 7.74 4.62
N CYS A 76 4.11 7.59 4.69
CA CYS A 76 4.85 7.50 5.95
C CYS A 76 5.42 8.86 6.41
N GLY A 77 5.04 9.98 5.78
CA GLY A 77 5.49 11.32 6.17
C GLY A 77 6.94 11.66 5.82
N LEU A 78 7.56 10.94 4.88
CA LEU A 78 8.99 11.06 4.54
C LEU A 78 9.27 11.69 3.17
N ALA A 79 8.22 12.09 2.44
CA ALA A 79 8.29 12.70 1.11
C ALA A 79 9.33 13.83 1.01
N ALA A 80 9.31 14.73 1.99
CA ALA A 80 10.13 15.93 2.01
C ALA A 80 11.60 15.65 2.37
N SER A 81 11.91 14.52 3.01
CA SER A 81 13.22 14.26 3.61
C SER A 81 14.24 13.63 2.65
N PHE A 82 13.79 12.98 1.57
CA PHE A 82 14.66 12.17 0.69
C PHE A 82 14.76 12.67 -0.76
N LEU A 83 13.91 13.61 -1.18
CA LEU A 83 13.90 14.12 -2.55
C LEU A 83 13.95 15.65 -2.55
N PRO A 84 15.14 16.26 -2.73
CA PRO A 84 15.30 17.72 -2.79
C PRO A 84 14.40 18.39 -3.84
N ILE A 85 14.03 17.66 -4.90
CA ILE A 85 13.13 18.14 -5.94
C ILE A 85 11.66 18.25 -5.48
N TYR A 86 11.24 17.50 -4.46
CA TYR A 86 9.86 17.60 -3.94
C TYR A 86 9.63 18.84 -3.08
N MET A 87 10.69 19.39 -2.47
CA MET A 87 10.62 20.74 -1.87
C MET A 87 10.36 21.82 -2.94
N ALA A 88 10.66 21.56 -4.22
CA ALA A 88 10.40 22.49 -5.32
C ALA A 88 8.94 22.45 -5.84
N TYR A 89 8.18 21.38 -5.56
CA TYR A 89 6.80 21.22 -6.04
C TYR A 89 5.73 21.56 -5.00
N ASN A 90 6.12 22.07 -3.82
CA ASN A 90 5.22 22.56 -2.78
C ASN A 90 4.10 21.56 -2.41
N HIS A 91 4.42 20.26 -2.42
CA HIS A 91 3.50 19.24 -1.93
C HIS A 91 3.40 19.37 -0.40
N THR A 92 2.29 19.94 0.07
CA THR A 92 1.96 20.10 1.50
C THR A 92 1.28 18.88 2.12
N ASP A 93 0.87 17.94 1.27
CA ASP A 93 -0.03 16.88 1.67
C ASP A 93 0.77 15.65 2.10
N LEU A 94 1.09 15.62 3.39
CA LEU A 94 1.60 14.42 4.05
C LEU A 94 0.41 13.64 4.60
N TYR A 95 0.01 12.58 3.90
CA TYR A 95 -0.84 11.57 4.51
C TYR A 95 0.01 10.84 5.55
N HIS A 96 -0.27 11.02 6.85
CA HIS A 96 0.42 10.33 7.93
C HIS A 96 -0.60 9.58 8.77
N ALA A 97 -0.72 8.26 8.57
CA ALA A 97 -1.68 7.42 9.29
C ALA A 97 -1.24 7.05 10.73
N GLY A 98 -0.33 7.81 11.33
CA GLY A 98 0.18 7.55 12.67
C GLY A 98 0.86 6.18 12.78
N ALA A 99 0.57 5.43 13.84
CA ALA A 99 1.14 4.08 14.05
C ALA A 99 0.73 3.05 12.98
N MET A 100 -0.22 3.39 12.10
CA MET A 100 -0.72 2.49 11.06
C MET A 100 0.12 2.54 9.78
N CYS A 101 0.96 3.56 9.60
CA CYS A 101 1.89 3.64 8.48
C CYS A 101 3.27 3.98 9.00
N GLY A 102 4.29 3.27 8.56
CA GLY A 102 5.61 3.53 9.10
C GLY A 102 6.74 2.90 8.33
N ARG A 103 7.92 3.12 8.88
CA ARG A 103 9.19 2.66 8.34
C ARG A 103 9.83 1.67 9.30
N ASN A 104 10.19 0.50 8.82
CA ASN A 104 10.80 -0.55 9.65
C ASN A 104 12.28 -0.82 9.34
N SER A 105 12.89 -0.04 8.44
CA SER A 105 14.31 -0.16 8.06
C SER A 105 14.96 1.21 7.89
N ALA A 106 16.24 1.31 8.21
CA ALA A 106 17.07 2.52 7.98
C ALA A 106 17.21 2.89 6.50
N VAL A 107 16.86 1.98 5.59
CA VAL A 107 16.78 2.19 4.14
C VAL A 107 15.54 1.49 3.60
N GLY A 108 14.68 2.27 2.93
CA GLY A 108 13.64 1.76 2.04
C GLY A 108 12.81 0.57 2.55
N GLY A 109 12.15 0.68 3.70
CA GLY A 109 11.25 -0.35 4.21
C GLY A 109 9.98 0.28 4.78
N TYR A 110 8.85 0.10 4.12
CA TYR A 110 7.58 0.78 4.42
C TYR A 110 6.49 -0.24 4.72
N PHE A 111 5.60 0.09 5.64
CA PHE A 111 4.40 -0.68 5.92
C PHE A 111 3.17 0.22 6.04
N ASN A 112 2.01 -0.37 5.76
CA ASN A 112 0.69 0.17 6.02
C ASN A 112 -0.17 -0.93 6.62
N THR A 113 -0.80 -0.67 7.77
CA THR A 113 -1.74 -1.56 8.45
C THR A 113 -3.16 -0.98 8.53
N PHE A 114 -3.43 0.14 7.85
CA PHE A 114 -4.76 0.72 7.74
C PHE A 114 -5.73 -0.31 7.14
N PRO A 115 -6.82 -0.66 7.83
CA PRO A 115 -7.77 -1.64 7.33
C PRO A 115 -8.58 -1.05 6.18
N ILE A 116 -8.57 -1.74 5.04
CA ILE A 116 -9.31 -1.36 3.84
C ILE A 116 -10.39 -2.43 3.60
N PRO A 117 -11.67 -2.12 3.88
CA PRO A 117 -12.77 -3.02 3.59
C PRO A 117 -12.99 -3.17 2.08
N PHE A 118 -13.37 -4.37 1.64
CA PHE A 118 -13.72 -4.65 0.25
C PHE A 118 -14.67 -5.85 0.14
N GLY A 119 -15.45 -5.92 -0.95
CA GLY A 119 -16.15 -7.12 -1.41
C GLY A 119 -15.40 -7.81 -2.58
N LYS A 120 -14.72 -7.01 -3.40
CA LYS A 120 -13.80 -7.44 -4.46
C LYS A 120 -12.62 -6.45 -4.56
N SER A 121 -11.43 -6.90 -4.94
CA SER A 121 -10.25 -6.06 -5.14
C SER A 121 -9.37 -6.60 -6.25
#